data_AF-A0A7V8CXX2-F1
#
_entry.id   AF-A0A7V8CXX2-F1
#
_cell.length_a   1.000
_cell.length_b   1.000
_cell.length_c   1.000
_cell.angle_alpha   90.00
_cell.angle_beta   90.00
_cell.angle_gamma   90.00
#
_symmetry.space_group_name_H-M   'P 1'
#
loop_
_entity.id
_entity.type
_entity.pdbx_description
1 polymer ?
#
loop_
_entity_poly.entity_id
_entity_poly.type
_entity_poly.pdbx_seq_one_letter_code
_entity_poly.pdbx_strand_id
1 'polypeptide(L)'
;MTERQGMFTIPTRLFLTPEQRAKLEQMVRAEKSDLASAVSQIVAEFLDTLPEPEPEPVVAPVESRGAIRQRRAELARLRARRDAAGGGAPAWLHAYIADLEAEISRNG
;
A
#
# COMPACT_ATOMS: atom_id res chain seq x y z
N MET A 1 12.21 -9.38 13.72
CA MET A 1 11.70 -8.04 13.37
C MET A 1 10.98 -7.52 14.59
N THR A 2 11.62 -6.68 15.39
CA THR A 2 11.00 -6.09 16.58
C THR A 2 10.38 -4.76 16.17
N GLU A 3 9.09 -4.80 15.84
CA GLU A 3 8.24 -3.63 15.76
C GLU A 3 8.11 -3.01 17.15
N ARG A 4 8.79 -1.89 17.37
CA ARG A 4 8.46 -0.92 18.40
C ARG A 4 8.32 0.43 17.70
N GLN A 5 7.06 0.86 17.53
CA GLN A 5 6.62 2.23 17.24
C GLN A 5 7.44 3.00 16.20
N GLY A 6 7.06 2.94 14.91
CA GLY A 6 7.43 3.93 13.88
C GLY A 6 8.91 4.04 13.51
N MET A 7 9.82 3.35 14.21
CA MET A 7 11.25 3.37 13.96
C MET A 7 11.62 2.14 13.15
N PHE A 8 11.91 2.35 11.86
CA PHE A 8 12.38 1.31 10.96
C PHE A 8 13.87 1.51 10.71
N THR A 9 14.66 0.44 10.84
CA THR A 9 16.05 0.43 10.39
C THR A 9 16.11 -0.27 9.03
N ILE A 10 16.61 0.45 8.02
CA ILE A 10 16.81 -0.09 6.68
C ILE A 10 18.31 -0.38 6.52
N PRO A 11 18.71 -1.66 6.33
CA PRO A 11 20.08 -1.98 5.99
C PRO A 11 20.42 -1.43 4.60
N THR A 12 21.42 -0.54 4.51
CA THR A 12 21.80 0.12 3.27
C THR A 12 23.28 -0.10 2.98
N ARG A 13 23.63 -0.35 1.72
CA ARG A 13 25.02 -0.37 1.24
C ARG A 13 25.28 0.89 0.44
N LEU A 14 26.30 1.65 0.82
CA LEU A 14 26.73 2.87 0.15
C LEU A 14 28.10 2.65 -0.50
N PHE A 15 28.20 2.96 -1.79
CA PHE A 15 29.48 2.96 -2.49
C PHE A 15 29.96 4.40 -2.59
N LEU A 16 31.11 4.68 -1.98
CA LEU A 16 31.71 6.01 -1.93
C LEU A 16 33.06 5.99 -2.62
N THR A 17 33.40 7.10 -3.27
CA THR A 17 34.80 7.32 -3.69
C THR A 17 35.69 7.51 -2.46
N PRO A 18 37.03 7.33 -2.59
CA PRO A 18 37.95 7.59 -1.48
C PRO A 18 37.82 8.99 -0.88
N GLU A 19 37.59 10.01 -1.71
CA GLU A 19 37.43 11.40 -1.28
C GLU A 19 36.13 11.61 -0.50
N GLN A 20 35.02 11.03 -0.99
CA GLN A 20 33.72 11.08 -0.31
C GLN A 20 33.79 10.37 1.05
N ARG A 21 34.46 9.22 1.10
CA ARG A 21 34.68 8.49 2.35
C ARG A 21 35.50 9.31 3.34
N ALA A 22 36.60 9.93 2.90
CA ALA A 22 37.43 10.77 3.76
C ALA A 22 36.65 11.96 4.33
N LYS A 23 35.80 12.60 3.51
CA LYS A 23 34.93 13.69 3.95
C LYS A 23 33.93 13.23 5.01
N LEU A 24 33.29 12.07 4.80
CA LEU A 24 32.35 11.49 5.76
C LEU A 24 33.03 11.13 7.09
N GLU A 25 34.22 10.51 7.03
CA GLU A 25 35.01 10.19 8.22
C GLU A 25 35.42 11.46 8.99
N GLN A 26 35.69 12.56 8.29
CA GLN A 26 35.99 13.85 8.92
C GLN A 26 34.77 14.45 9.63
N MET A 27 33.58 14.36 9.04
CA MET A 27 32.32 14.81 9.66
C MET A 27 32.02 14.04 10.94
N VAL A 28 32.07 12.71 10.87
CA VAL A 28 31.88 11.80 12.02
C VAL A 28 32.81 12.16 13.18
N ARG A 29 34.09 12.44 12.88
CA ARG A 29 35.07 12.86 13.91
C ARG A 29 34.77 14.24 14.48
N ALA A 30 34.42 15.20 13.64
CA ALA A 30 34.17 16.58 14.05
C ALA A 30 32.95 16.68 14.97
N GLU A 31 31.89 15.95 14.65
CA GLU A 31 30.62 15.97 15.36
C GLU A 31 30.59 15.00 16.56
N LYS A 32 31.62 14.16 16.71
CA LYS A 32 31.66 13.06 17.70
C LYS A 32 30.44 12.14 17.63
N SER A 33 29.87 12.01 16.43
CA SER A 33 28.76 11.11 16.12
C SER A 33 29.30 9.76 15.65
N ASP A 34 28.42 8.76 15.54
CA ASP A 34 28.74 7.53 14.82
C ASP A 34 28.36 7.65 13.33
N LEU A 35 28.89 6.74 12.50
CA LEU A 35 28.68 6.74 11.06
C LEU A 35 27.20 6.63 10.67
N ALA A 36 26.41 5.81 11.39
CA ALA A 36 25.00 5.63 11.07
C ALA A 36 24.23 6.91 11.37
N SER A 37 24.48 7.54 12.52
CA SER A 37 23.90 8.82 12.91
C SER A 37 24.22 9.92 11.89
N ALA A 38 25.49 10.05 11.46
CA ALA A 38 25.89 11.04 10.47
C ALA A 38 25.21 10.81 9.11
N VAL A 39 25.13 9.57 8.64
CA VAL A 39 24.43 9.24 7.38
C VAL A 39 22.93 9.50 7.49
N SER A 40 22.30 9.14 8.61
CA SER A 40 20.89 9.42 8.86
C SER A 40 20.61 10.92 8.84
N GLN A 41 21.48 11.74 9.43
CA GLN A 41 21.34 13.19 9.41
C GLN A 41 21.47 13.77 8.00
N ILE A 42 22.48 13.35 7.23
CA ILE A 42 22.65 13.78 5.83
C ILE A 42 21.41 13.45 5.00
N VAL A 43 20.84 12.25 5.18
CA VAL A 43 19.63 11.83 4.47
C VAL A 43 18.42 12.65 4.91
N ALA A 44 18.25 12.90 6.21
CA ALA A 44 17.15 13.71 6.73
C ALA A 44 17.21 15.15 6.17
N GLU A 45 18.38 15.79 6.25
CA GLU A 45 18.61 17.13 5.70
C GLU A 45 18.35 17.18 4.20
N PHE A 46 18.77 16.16 3.45
CA PHE A 46 18.46 16.06 2.02
C PHE A 46 16.95 15.95 1.76
N LEU A 47 16.23 15.10 2.50
CA LEU A 47 14.79 14.91 2.33
C LEU A 47 14.00 16.18 2.66
N ASP A 48 14.42 16.94 3.67
CA ASP A 48 13.81 18.24 4.01
C ASP A 48 13.94 19.28 2.89
N THR A 49 14.89 19.10 1.95
CA THR A 49 15.00 19.96 0.76
C THR A 49 14.09 19.55 -0.40
N LEU A 50 13.54 18.34 -0.37
CA LEU A 50 12.68 17.85 -1.43
C LEU A 50 11.27 18.44 -1.28
N PRO A 51 10.60 18.80 -2.39
CA PRO A 51 9.20 19.18 -2.32
C PRO A 51 8.38 18.02 -1.76
N GLU A 52 7.36 18.34 -0.96
CA GLU A 52 6.44 17.32 -0.46
C GLU A 52 5.81 16.59 -1.66
N PRO A 53 5.91 15.24 -1.72
CA PRO A 53 5.38 14.51 -2.86
C PRO A 53 3.87 14.75 -2.92
N GLU A 54 3.38 15.16 -4.10
CA GLU A 54 1.95 15.23 -4.32
C GLU A 54 1.36 13.86 -3.99
N PRO A 55 0.25 13.80 -3.22
CA PRO A 55 -0.37 12.53 -2.89
C PRO A 55 -0.68 11.82 -4.19
N GLU A 56 -0.12 10.62 -4.39
CA GLU A 56 -0.44 9.81 -5.55
C GLU A 56 -1.96 9.69 -5.62
N PRO A 57 -2.59 10.02 -6.77
CA PRO A 57 -4.02 9.84 -6.90
C PRO A 57 -4.31 8.37 -6.62
N VAL A 58 -5.23 8.11 -5.68
CA VAL A 58 -5.71 6.76 -5.39
C VAL A 58 -6.37 6.24 -6.65
N VAL A 59 -5.60 5.57 -7.50
CA VAL A 59 -6.14 4.90 -8.69
C VAL A 59 -6.93 3.72 -8.14
N ALA A 60 -8.26 3.87 -8.08
CA ALA A 60 -9.13 2.76 -7.78
C ALA A 60 -8.72 1.58 -8.70
N PRO A 61 -8.55 0.36 -8.16
CA PRO A 61 -8.15 -0.78 -8.98
C PRO A 61 -9.11 -0.89 -10.15
N VAL A 62 -8.62 -0.72 -11.38
CA VAL A 62 -9.45 -0.89 -12.57
C VAL A 62 -9.83 -2.36 -12.62
N GLU A 63 -11.08 -2.66 -12.29
CA GLU A 63 -11.57 -4.03 -12.30
C GLU A 63 -11.48 -4.60 -13.71
N SER A 64 -10.77 -5.71 -13.86
CA SER A 64 -10.65 -6.34 -15.17
C SER A 64 -12.03 -6.80 -15.66
N ARG A 65 -12.23 -6.79 -16.99
CA ARG A 65 -13.43 -7.38 -17.62
C ARG A 65 -13.67 -8.84 -17.18
N GLY A 66 -12.61 -9.56 -16.76
CA GLY A 66 -12.70 -10.90 -16.18
C GLY A 66 -13.40 -10.91 -14.82
N ALA A 67 -13.04 -9.98 -13.92
CA ALA A 67 -13.64 -9.85 -12.59
C ALA A 67 -15.14 -9.50 -12.67
N ILE A 68 -15.52 -8.58 -13.56
CA ILE A 68 -16.93 -8.21 -13.80
C ILE A 68 -17.73 -9.43 -14.28
N ARG A 69 -17.17 -10.24 -15.19
CA ARG A 69 -17.83 -11.48 -15.67
C ARG A 69 -18.01 -12.51 -14.56
N GLN A 70 -17.01 -12.69 -13.69
CA GLN A 70 -17.09 -13.61 -12.56
C GLN A 70 -18.17 -13.18 -11.57
N ARG A 71 -18.24 -11.90 -11.22
CA ARG A 71 -19.28 -11.38 -10.32
C ARG A 71 -20.68 -11.51 -10.91
N ARG A 72 -20.87 -11.26 -12.21
CA ARG A 72 -22.16 -11.50 -12.89
C ARG A 72 -22.58 -12.97 -12.86
N ALA A 73 -21.63 -13.90 -13.03
CA ALA A 73 -21.90 -15.33 -12.93
C ALA A 73 -22.29 -15.73 -11.50
N GLU A 74 -21.64 -15.17 -10.49
CA GLU A 74 -21.98 -15.42 -9.09
C GLU A 74 -23.37 -14.86 -8.73
N LEU A 75 -23.68 -13.64 -9.18
CA LEU A 75 -25.02 -13.06 -9.05
C LEU A 75 -26.10 -13.96 -9.66
N ALA A 76 -25.87 -14.50 -10.86
CA ALA A 76 -26.80 -15.42 -11.51
C ALA A 76 -27.03 -16.70 -10.68
N ARG A 77 -25.97 -17.27 -10.09
CA ARG A 77 -26.07 -18.45 -9.20
C ARG A 77 -26.86 -18.14 -7.94
N LEU A 78 -26.61 -16.99 -7.30
CA LEU A 78 -27.29 -16.60 -6.07
C LEU A 78 -28.77 -16.32 -6.31
N ARG A 79 -29.13 -15.69 -7.44
CA ARG A 79 -30.52 -15.51 -7.85
C ARG A 79 -31.21 -16.85 -8.08
N ALA A 80 -30.58 -17.78 -8.79
CA ALA A 80 -31.12 -19.13 -8.98
C ALA A 80 -31.32 -19.87 -7.65
N ARG A 81 -30.38 -19.71 -6.69
CA ARG A 81 -30.50 -20.28 -5.34
C ARG A 81 -31.64 -19.66 -4.54
N ARG A 82 -31.82 -18.34 -4.62
CA ARG A 82 -32.95 -17.63 -4.01
C ARG A 82 -34.27 -18.13 -4.60
N ASP A 83 -34.35 -18.23 -5.92
CA ASP A 83 -35.57 -18.65 -6.61
C ASP A 83 -35.92 -20.11 -6.28
N ALA A 84 -34.91 -20.99 -6.17
CA ALA A 84 -35.08 -22.36 -5.72
C ALA A 84 -35.52 -22.47 -4.25
N ALA A 85 -35.07 -21.56 -3.38
CA ALA A 85 -35.49 -21.50 -1.98
C ALA A 85 -36.87 -20.85 -1.79
N GLY A 86 -37.37 -20.13 -2.79
CA GLY A 86 -38.66 -19.43 -2.76
C GLY A 86 -38.80 -18.54 -1.51
N GLY A 87 -39.93 -18.66 -0.81
CA GLY A 87 -40.18 -17.93 0.44
C GLY A 87 -39.33 -18.38 1.64
N GLY A 88 -38.54 -19.45 1.50
CA GLY A 88 -37.60 -19.92 2.53
C GLY A 88 -36.19 -19.34 2.40
N ALA A 89 -35.97 -18.41 1.46
CA ALA A 89 -34.68 -17.76 1.29
C ALA A 89 -34.30 -16.94 2.54
N PRO A 90 -33.08 -17.11 3.09
CA PRO A 90 -32.64 -16.29 4.22
C PRO A 90 -32.54 -14.81 3.86
N ALA A 91 -32.90 -13.92 4.79
CA ALA A 91 -32.83 -12.47 4.59
C ALA A 91 -31.43 -11.97 4.18
N TRP A 92 -30.37 -12.60 4.69
CA TRP A 92 -28.98 -12.27 4.33
C TRP A 92 -28.69 -12.52 2.84
N LEU A 93 -29.36 -13.49 2.20
CA LEU A 93 -29.18 -13.77 0.77
C LEU A 93 -29.75 -12.64 -0.10
N HIS A 94 -30.85 -12.04 0.33
CA HIS A 94 -31.44 -10.87 -0.36
C HIS A 94 -30.54 -9.64 -0.25
N ALA A 95 -30.01 -9.37 0.96
CA ALA A 95 -29.09 -8.26 1.18
C ALA A 95 -27.81 -8.45 0.36
N TYR A 96 -27.22 -9.65 0.37
CA TYR A 96 -26.00 -9.95 -0.37
C TYR A 96 -26.15 -9.84 -1.89
N ILE A 97 -27.31 -10.24 -2.43
CA ILE A 97 -27.63 -10.04 -3.86
C ILE A 97 -27.70 -8.55 -4.20
N ALA A 98 -28.34 -7.73 -3.35
CA ALA A 98 -28.47 -6.29 -3.57
C ALA A 98 -27.10 -5.57 -3.52
N ASP A 99 -26.23 -5.95 -2.58
CA ASP A 99 -24.88 -5.39 -2.48
C ASP A 99 -24.04 -5.73 -3.72
N LEU A 100 -24.07 -6.99 -4.18
CA LEU A 100 -23.37 -7.42 -5.40
C LEU A 100 -23.89 -6.71 -6.66
N GLU A 101 -25.20 -6.43 -6.74
CA GLU A 101 -25.78 -5.66 -7.85
C GLU A 101 -25.28 -4.22 -7.85
N ALA A 102 -25.24 -3.57 -6.68
CA ALA A 102 -24.74 -2.20 -6.55
C ALA A 102 -23.25 -2.08 -6.89
N GLU A 103 -22.43 -3.07 -6.50
CA GLU A 103 -21.01 -3.13 -6.84
C GLU A 103 -20.78 -3.31 -8.35
N ILE A 104 -21.53 -4.20 -9.00
CA ILE A 104 -21.43 -4.39 -10.46
C ILE A 104 -21.86 -3.13 -11.22
N SER A 105 -22.86 -2.39 -10.74
CA SER A 105 -23.31 -1.13 -11.37
C SER A 105 -22.33 0.02 -11.18
N ARG A 106 -21.52 0.02 -10.11
CA ARG A 106 -20.50 1.05 -9.85
C ARG A 106 -19.22 0.82 -10.67
N ASN A 107 -18.88 -0.44 -10.93
CA ASN A 107 -17.59 -0.85 -11.49
C ASN A 107 -17.69 -1.43 -12.93
N GLY A 108 -18.88 -1.50 -13.52
CA GLY A 108 -19.13 -2.04 -14.86
C GLY A 108 -19.46 -0.98 -15.89
#